data_AF-A0AAW2QUQ4-F1
#
_entry.id   AF-A0AAW2QUQ4-F1
#
_cell.length_a   1.000
_cell.length_b   1.000
_cell.length_c   1.000
_cell.angle_alpha   90.00
_cell.angle_beta   90.00
_cell.angle_gamma   90.00
#
_symmetry.space_group_name_H-M   'P 1'
#
loop_
_entity.id
_entity.type
_entity.pdbx_description
1 polymer ?
#
loop_
_entity_poly.entity_id
_entity_poly.type
_entity_poly.pdbx_seq_one_letter_code
_entity_poly.pdbx_strand_id
1 'polypeptide(L)'
;MPSSPPTNPNTSSLPRLKLAASMPITLTLRTSSQSTCKSRPTSSPPPSNTTPENSSSSDPPAFTPNSPPTIPESSLLTGPLEPTNEWYAIAKISGIKMCQAFRIQHSFDAISAMPTNLYGPNDNFHPENSHVLPALLRRFHEAKVNNVEKVIVWGSGMPLREFLHVDDLADAVVFLLENYSDMEHVNVGSGKEVTIKELAELVKEVVGYKGEIVWDSSKPDGTPRKLMDSSKLAGLGWEPKISLKDGLTDTYKWYLENVGQFGNS
;
A
#
# COMPACT_ATOMS: atom_id res chain seq x y z
N MET A 1 -51.54 -28.55 -0.81
CA MET A 1 -51.13 -29.00 0.53
C MET A 1 -51.14 -30.52 0.52
N PRO A 2 -50.17 -31.25 1.10
CA PRO A 2 -49.16 -30.84 2.10
C PRO A 2 -47.72 -31.09 1.56
N SER A 3 -46.57 -30.79 2.16
CA SER A 3 -46.12 -30.22 3.45
C SER A 3 -44.59 -30.02 3.33
N SER A 4 -44.06 -28.86 3.68
CA SER A 4 -42.71 -28.75 4.30
C SER A 4 -42.82 -29.15 5.79
N PRO A 5 -41.77 -29.23 6.66
CA PRO A 5 -40.34 -28.80 6.60
C PRO A 5 -39.43 -29.87 7.31
N PRO A 6 -38.32 -29.60 8.07
CA PRO A 6 -37.40 -28.44 8.23
C PRO A 6 -35.90 -28.83 8.03
N THR A 7 -34.93 -27.94 7.90
CA THR A 7 -34.19 -27.32 9.03
C THR A 7 -33.03 -26.48 8.50
N ASN A 8 -32.83 -25.31 9.09
CA ASN A 8 -31.55 -24.59 9.14
C ASN A 8 -30.81 -25.09 10.40
N PRO A 9 -29.47 -25.18 10.40
CA PRO A 9 -28.78 -24.20 11.24
C PRO A 9 -27.43 -23.72 10.66
N ASN A 10 -27.21 -22.42 10.80
CA ASN A 10 -25.95 -21.80 11.22
C ASN A 10 -24.65 -22.58 10.94
N THR A 11 -23.89 -22.13 9.94
CA THR A 11 -22.43 -22.11 10.06
C THR A 11 -21.94 -20.68 9.90
N SER A 12 -21.74 -20.08 11.07
CA SER A 12 -20.73 -19.08 11.42
C SER A 12 -20.07 -18.33 10.28
N SER A 13 -20.47 -17.07 10.19
CA SER A 13 -19.65 -15.94 9.74
C SER A 13 -18.25 -15.99 10.35
N LEU A 14 -17.26 -16.34 9.53
CA LEU A 14 -15.86 -15.95 9.73
C LEU A 14 -15.51 -14.91 8.65
N PRO A 15 -14.81 -13.82 9.01
CA PRO A 15 -14.58 -12.71 8.10
C PRO A 15 -13.64 -13.16 6.99
N ARG A 16 -14.17 -13.22 5.76
CA ARG A 16 -13.38 -13.41 4.55
C ARG A 16 -12.49 -12.17 4.39
N LEU A 17 -11.20 -12.32 4.68
CA LEU A 17 -10.19 -11.36 4.24
C LEU A 17 -10.19 -11.36 2.71
N LYS A 18 -10.86 -10.36 2.13
CA LYS A 18 -10.78 -10.03 0.71
C LYS A 18 -9.47 -9.30 0.47
N LEU A 19 -8.51 -9.97 -0.16
CA LEU A 19 -7.21 -9.39 -0.45
C LEU A 19 -7.24 -8.69 -1.82
N ALA A 20 -7.67 -7.42 -1.83
CA ALA A 20 -7.61 -6.59 -3.02
C ALA A 20 -6.18 -6.11 -3.26
N ALA A 21 -5.43 -6.73 -4.17
CA ALA A 21 -4.25 -6.10 -4.76
C ALA A 21 -4.72 -4.82 -5.52
N SER A 22 -4.18 -3.66 -5.17
CA SER A 22 -4.47 -2.39 -5.86
C SER A 22 -3.14 -1.68 -6.05
N MET A 23 -2.65 -1.76 -7.31
CA MET A 23 -1.78 -0.84 -8.06
C MET A 23 -0.41 -0.41 -7.49
N PRO A 24 0.56 -0.01 -8.33
CA PRO A 24 1.03 -0.54 -9.61
C PRO A 24 2.33 -1.35 -9.45
N ILE A 25 2.43 -2.59 -9.97
CA ILE A 25 3.73 -3.30 -9.98
C ILE A 25 4.72 -2.54 -10.86
N THR A 26 5.82 -2.10 -10.25
CA THR A 26 6.99 -1.58 -10.95
C THR A 26 7.90 -2.75 -11.28
N LEU A 27 8.04 -3.01 -12.59
CA LEU A 27 8.94 -4.02 -13.13
C LEU A 27 10.25 -3.32 -13.45
N THR A 28 11.31 -3.57 -12.68
CA THR A 28 12.59 -2.90 -12.90
C THR A 28 13.62 -3.93 -13.35
N LEU A 29 14.15 -3.72 -14.55
CA LEU A 29 15.09 -4.61 -15.23
C LEU A 29 16.51 -4.11 -14.96
N ARG A 30 17.38 -4.95 -14.39
CA ARG A 30 18.82 -4.72 -14.41
C ARG A 30 19.43 -5.52 -15.55
N THR A 31 20.18 -4.86 -16.43
CA THR A 31 21.10 -5.55 -17.34
C THR A 31 22.50 -5.37 -16.77
N SER A 32 23.02 -6.38 -16.08
CA SER A 32 24.42 -6.39 -15.67
C SER A 32 25.26 -7.01 -16.79
N SER A 33 26.17 -6.21 -17.35
CA SER A 33 27.33 -6.74 -18.05
C SER A 33 28.29 -7.35 -17.02
N GLN A 34 28.89 -8.47 -17.41
CA GLN A 34 29.68 -9.40 -16.59
C GLN A 34 30.84 -8.75 -15.82
N SER A 35 31.13 -9.23 -14.61
CA SER A 35 32.49 -9.48 -14.12
C SER A 35 32.47 -10.26 -12.80
N THR A 36 33.46 -11.11 -12.59
CA THR A 36 33.52 -12.23 -11.63
C THR A 36 34.55 -11.97 -10.53
N CYS A 37 34.31 -12.47 -9.29
CA CYS A 37 35.38 -13.05 -8.47
C CYS A 37 34.89 -13.88 -7.27
N LYS A 38 35.52 -15.06 -7.10
CA LYS A 38 35.44 -16.04 -5.98
C LYS A 38 36.30 -15.51 -4.79
N SER A 39 36.28 -15.95 -3.51
CA SER A 39 36.15 -17.26 -2.86
C SER A 39 36.18 -17.16 -1.30
N ARG A 40 35.29 -17.92 -0.60
CA ARG A 40 35.39 -18.78 0.65
C ARG A 40 36.48 -18.58 1.76
N PRO A 41 36.43 -19.28 2.95
CA PRO A 41 35.38 -19.55 3.99
C PRO A 41 35.93 -19.48 5.47
N THR A 42 35.12 -19.74 6.53
CA THR A 42 35.40 -20.52 7.81
C THR A 42 34.39 -20.16 8.93
N SER A 43 33.46 -21.04 9.36
CA SER A 43 33.48 -22.04 10.48
C SER A 43 33.05 -21.54 11.88
N SER A 44 31.91 -22.08 12.36
CA SER A 44 31.19 -21.94 13.66
C SER A 44 31.79 -22.82 14.80
N PRO A 45 31.23 -23.03 16.05
CA PRO A 45 29.94 -22.63 16.69
C PRO A 45 30.06 -22.25 18.24
N PRO A 46 29.08 -22.45 19.20
CA PRO A 46 28.45 -21.39 20.05
C PRO A 46 28.47 -21.71 21.59
N PRO A 47 27.48 -21.31 22.43
CA PRO A 47 27.19 -20.00 23.03
C PRO A 47 27.35 -19.98 24.58
N SER A 48 27.28 -18.80 25.22
CA SER A 48 27.10 -18.70 26.68
C SER A 48 26.13 -17.57 27.06
N ASN A 49 25.02 -17.99 27.68
CA ASN A 49 24.02 -17.15 28.36
C ASN A 49 24.65 -16.29 29.46
N THR A 50 24.27 -15.01 29.52
CA THR A 50 24.10 -14.24 30.76
C THR A 50 23.44 -12.90 30.42
N THR A 51 22.29 -12.63 31.02
CA THR A 51 21.67 -11.29 31.09
C THR A 51 21.23 -11.05 32.52
N PRO A 52 21.49 -9.85 33.07
CA PRO A 52 20.60 -9.25 34.05
C PRO A 52 19.87 -8.03 33.46
N GLU A 53 18.58 -7.99 33.76
CA GLU A 53 17.61 -6.91 33.98
C GLU A 53 17.78 -5.48 33.39
N ASN A 54 16.62 -5.04 32.87
CA ASN A 54 15.99 -3.72 32.91
C ASN A 54 16.67 -2.50 32.24
N SER A 55 16.07 -2.06 31.13
CA SER A 55 15.85 -0.63 30.89
C SER A 55 14.58 -0.41 30.07
N SER A 56 13.71 0.42 30.62
CA SER A 56 12.55 1.04 30.00
C SER A 56 12.81 1.55 28.58
N SER A 57 12.06 1.02 27.60
CA SER A 57 11.85 1.69 26.32
C SER A 57 10.38 1.63 25.98
N SER A 58 9.83 2.79 25.68
CA SER A 58 8.51 3.01 25.11
C SER A 58 8.26 2.11 23.91
N ASP A 59 7.56 1.01 24.12
CA ASP A 59 7.09 0.16 23.03
C ASP A 59 6.07 0.95 22.17
N PRO A 60 6.19 0.92 20.83
CA PRO A 60 5.17 1.46 19.95
C PRO A 60 3.86 0.70 20.20
N PRO A 61 2.68 1.33 19.97
CA PRO A 61 1.41 0.80 20.42
C PRO A 61 1.21 -0.64 19.93
N ALA A 62 1.07 -1.53 20.91
CA ALA A 62 0.93 -2.96 20.73
C ALA A 62 -0.18 -3.28 19.72
N PHE A 63 0.18 -4.14 18.76
CA PHE A 63 -0.73 -4.81 17.84
C PHE A 63 -1.96 -5.32 18.60
N THR A 64 -3.14 -4.79 18.30
CA THR A 64 -4.38 -5.32 18.87
C THR A 64 -4.66 -6.73 18.30
N PRO A 65 -4.98 -7.74 19.13
CA PRO A 65 -5.15 -9.14 18.71
C PRO A 65 -6.20 -9.41 17.62
N ASN A 66 -7.02 -8.43 17.27
CA ASN A 66 -8.12 -8.54 16.29
C ASN A 66 -7.83 -7.83 14.96
N SER A 67 -6.63 -7.29 14.75
CA SER A 67 -6.27 -6.67 13.48
C SER A 67 -5.99 -7.74 12.42
N PRO A 68 -6.59 -7.66 11.22
CA PRO A 68 -6.27 -8.55 10.10
C PRO A 68 -4.75 -8.65 9.90
N PRO A 69 -4.18 -9.84 9.66
CA PRO A 69 -2.74 -9.99 9.47
C PRO A 69 -2.25 -9.09 8.33
N THR A 70 -1.01 -8.61 8.47
CA THR A 70 -0.28 -7.97 7.37
C THR A 70 -0.15 -8.95 6.20
N ILE A 71 0.11 -8.42 5.02
CA ILE A 71 0.16 -9.20 3.79
C ILE A 71 1.64 -9.44 3.41
N PRO A 72 2.26 -10.56 3.82
CA PRO A 72 3.63 -10.90 3.43
C PRO A 72 3.70 -11.35 1.97
N GLU A 73 4.90 -11.33 1.40
CA GLU A 73 5.16 -11.74 0.01
C GLU A 73 4.72 -13.20 -0.26
N SER A 74 4.83 -14.06 0.75
CA SER A 74 4.37 -15.46 0.70
C SER A 74 2.85 -15.62 0.49
N SER A 75 2.06 -14.54 0.64
CA SER A 75 0.61 -14.56 0.41
C SER A 75 0.24 -14.63 -1.07
N LEU A 76 1.16 -14.31 -1.99
CA LEU A 76 0.89 -14.28 -3.43
C LEU A 76 0.38 -15.66 -3.92
N LEU A 77 -0.78 -15.66 -4.60
CA LEU A 77 -1.45 -16.87 -5.13
C LEU A 77 -1.94 -17.88 -4.08
N THR A 78 -2.14 -17.48 -2.82
CA THR A 78 -2.68 -18.36 -1.77
C THR A 78 -4.21 -18.33 -1.63
N GLY A 79 -4.89 -17.42 -2.34
CA GLY A 79 -6.34 -17.24 -2.27
C GLY A 79 -6.94 -16.59 -3.52
N PRO A 80 -8.28 -16.45 -3.60
CA PRO A 80 -8.95 -15.82 -4.74
C PRO A 80 -8.63 -14.33 -4.82
N LEU A 81 -8.65 -13.80 -6.04
CA LEU A 81 -8.45 -12.38 -6.32
C LEU A 81 -9.75 -11.59 -6.13
N GLU A 82 -9.65 -10.30 -5.84
CA GLU A 82 -10.83 -9.43 -5.78
C GLU A 82 -11.44 -9.26 -7.20
N PRO A 83 -12.73 -9.57 -7.42
CA PRO A 83 -13.33 -9.61 -8.75
C PRO A 83 -13.18 -8.32 -9.58
N THR A 84 -13.19 -7.15 -8.93
CA THR A 84 -13.04 -5.86 -9.63
C THR A 84 -11.65 -5.66 -10.22
N ASN A 85 -10.63 -6.28 -9.62
CA ASN A 85 -9.22 -6.10 -9.99
C ASN A 85 -8.61 -7.37 -10.57
N GLU A 86 -9.38 -8.45 -10.70
CA GLU A 86 -8.90 -9.80 -11.04
C GLU A 86 -8.07 -9.80 -12.32
N TRP A 87 -8.60 -9.23 -13.40
CA TRP A 87 -7.92 -9.21 -14.71
C TRP A 87 -6.59 -8.46 -14.67
N TYR A 88 -6.56 -7.32 -14.00
CA TYR A 88 -5.34 -6.55 -13.80
C TYR A 88 -4.34 -7.31 -12.93
N ALA A 89 -4.81 -7.93 -11.84
CA ALA A 89 -3.99 -8.71 -10.92
C ALA A 89 -3.37 -9.93 -11.63
N ILE A 90 -4.13 -10.65 -12.45
CA ILE A 90 -3.60 -11.77 -13.25
C ILE A 90 -2.46 -11.30 -14.15
N ALA A 91 -2.65 -10.23 -14.92
CA ALA A 91 -1.62 -9.71 -15.82
C ALA A 91 -0.33 -9.34 -15.06
N LYS A 92 -0.49 -8.72 -13.89
CA LYS A 92 0.63 -8.32 -13.02
C LYS A 92 1.34 -9.51 -12.37
N ILE A 93 0.61 -10.53 -11.93
CA ILE A 93 1.17 -11.79 -11.43
C ILE A 93 1.94 -12.52 -12.53
N SER A 94 1.41 -12.56 -13.76
CA SER A 94 2.11 -13.13 -14.92
C SER A 94 3.46 -12.45 -15.15
N GLY A 95 3.57 -11.14 -14.95
CA GLY A 95 4.84 -10.41 -15.00
C GLY A 95 5.86 -10.90 -13.96
N ILE A 96 5.45 -11.11 -12.71
CA ILE A 96 6.32 -11.68 -11.66
C ILE A 96 6.77 -13.09 -12.06
N LYS A 97 5.83 -13.93 -12.53
CA LYS A 97 6.15 -15.30 -12.97
C LYS A 97 7.08 -15.32 -14.18
N MET A 98 6.96 -14.33 -15.07
CA MET A 98 7.89 -14.17 -16.18
C MET A 98 9.30 -13.84 -15.68
N CYS A 99 9.48 -12.90 -14.75
CA CYS A 99 10.79 -12.65 -14.13
C CYS A 99 11.39 -13.91 -13.52
N GLN A 100 10.59 -14.66 -12.76
CA GLN A 100 11.02 -15.92 -12.14
C GLN A 100 11.43 -16.96 -13.18
N ALA A 101 10.66 -17.13 -14.26
CA ALA A 101 10.98 -18.04 -15.35
C ALA A 101 12.28 -17.65 -16.08
N PHE A 102 12.49 -16.36 -16.35
CA PHE A 102 13.70 -15.86 -16.99
C PHE A 102 14.95 -16.03 -16.12
N ARG A 103 14.84 -15.86 -14.79
CA ARG A 103 15.93 -16.18 -13.85
C ARG A 103 16.33 -17.65 -13.95
N ILE A 104 15.35 -18.57 -13.93
CA ILE A 104 15.60 -20.02 -13.98
C ILE A 104 16.21 -20.42 -15.33
N GLN A 105 15.61 -19.98 -16.43
CA GLN A 105 15.94 -20.46 -17.77
C GLN A 105 17.19 -19.79 -18.35
N HIS A 106 17.36 -18.50 -18.10
CA HIS A 106 18.38 -17.67 -18.75
C HIS A 106 19.40 -17.05 -17.80
N SER A 107 19.32 -17.33 -16.49
CA SER A 107 20.12 -16.65 -15.48
C SER A 107 20.02 -15.12 -15.57
N PHE A 108 18.88 -14.62 -16.06
CA PHE A 108 18.63 -13.19 -16.20
C PHE A 108 18.20 -12.64 -14.84
N ASP A 109 19.01 -11.74 -14.26
CA ASP A 109 18.84 -11.19 -12.90
C ASP A 109 17.67 -10.18 -12.80
N ALA A 110 16.46 -10.65 -13.10
CA ALA A 110 15.23 -9.87 -12.97
C ALA A 110 14.72 -9.92 -11.53
N ILE A 111 14.38 -8.76 -10.97
CA ILE A 111 13.71 -8.63 -9.68
C ILE A 111 12.31 -8.03 -9.87
N SER A 112 11.48 -8.10 -8.82
CA SER A 112 10.14 -7.50 -8.86
C SER A 112 9.77 -6.85 -7.54
N ALA A 113 9.12 -5.70 -7.61
CA ALA A 113 8.66 -4.91 -6.48
C ALA A 113 7.13 -4.77 -6.49
N MET A 114 6.50 -4.92 -5.33
CA MET A 114 5.06 -4.82 -5.14
C MET A 114 4.76 -3.63 -4.24
N PRO A 115 4.46 -2.44 -4.78
CA PRO A 115 4.16 -1.29 -3.95
C PRO A 115 2.76 -1.34 -3.34
N THR A 116 2.61 -0.61 -2.23
CA THR A 116 1.31 -0.28 -1.63
C THR A 116 0.59 0.82 -2.44
N ASN A 117 -0.52 1.38 -1.92
CA ASN A 117 -1.21 2.47 -2.62
C ASN A 117 -0.28 3.68 -2.76
N LEU A 118 -0.10 4.15 -3.98
CA LEU A 118 0.76 5.29 -4.29
C LEU A 118 -0.02 6.59 -4.37
N TYR A 119 0.69 7.69 -4.14
CA TYR A 119 0.23 9.04 -4.43
C TYR A 119 1.44 9.94 -4.70
N GLY A 120 1.22 11.08 -5.34
CA GLY A 120 2.27 12.05 -5.60
C GLY A 120 1.99 12.94 -6.81
N PRO A 121 3.00 13.71 -7.25
CA PRO A 121 2.99 14.41 -8.52
C PRO A 121 2.63 13.49 -9.71
N ASN A 122 1.97 14.04 -10.72
CA ASN A 122 1.51 13.32 -11.93
C ASN A 122 0.44 12.23 -11.72
N ASP A 123 -0.16 12.14 -10.53
CA ASP A 123 -1.29 11.22 -10.31
C ASP A 123 -2.54 11.65 -11.12
N ASN A 124 -3.50 10.74 -11.28
CA ASN A 124 -4.75 11.03 -11.94
C ASN A 124 -5.74 11.71 -10.99
N PHE A 125 -5.89 13.01 -11.15
CA PHE A 125 -6.86 13.82 -10.39
C PHE A 125 -8.25 13.91 -11.05
N HIS A 126 -8.63 12.98 -11.95
CA HIS A 126 -9.95 13.02 -12.59
C HIS A 126 -11.11 12.71 -11.60
N PRO A 127 -12.25 13.43 -11.63
CA PRO A 127 -13.36 13.24 -10.67
C PRO A 127 -13.92 11.82 -10.60
N GLU A 128 -13.99 11.12 -11.73
CA GLU A 128 -14.68 9.83 -11.85
C GLU A 128 -13.75 8.61 -11.76
N ASN A 129 -12.44 8.79 -12.03
CA ASN A 129 -11.48 7.70 -12.24
C ASN A 129 -10.23 7.81 -11.35
N SER A 130 -10.33 8.56 -10.24
CA SER A 130 -9.22 8.80 -9.33
C SER A 130 -9.23 7.84 -8.14
N HIS A 131 -8.04 7.52 -7.65
CA HIS A 131 -7.88 6.84 -6.37
C HIS A 131 -8.34 7.74 -5.21
N VAL A 132 -8.56 7.14 -4.04
CA VAL A 132 -9.15 7.84 -2.89
C VAL A 132 -8.45 9.15 -2.53
N LEU A 133 -7.11 9.18 -2.56
CA LEU A 133 -6.32 10.35 -2.18
C LEU A 133 -6.43 11.50 -3.20
N PRO A 134 -6.13 11.31 -4.50
CA PRO A 134 -6.32 12.36 -5.50
C PRO A 134 -7.79 12.83 -5.60
N ALA A 135 -8.74 11.91 -5.43
CA ALA A 135 -10.16 12.24 -5.38
C ALA A 135 -10.48 13.19 -4.21
N LEU A 136 -10.04 12.87 -2.99
CA LEU A 136 -10.26 13.73 -1.81
C LEU A 136 -9.58 15.10 -1.98
N LEU A 137 -8.34 15.13 -2.47
CA LEU A 137 -7.57 16.36 -2.67
C LEU A 137 -8.29 17.30 -3.63
N ARG A 138 -8.74 16.81 -4.79
CA ARG A 138 -9.53 17.60 -5.74
C ARG A 138 -10.85 18.06 -5.15
N ARG A 139 -11.59 17.17 -4.48
CA ARG A 139 -12.90 17.50 -3.90
C ARG A 139 -12.81 18.60 -2.83
N PHE A 140 -11.81 18.52 -1.95
CA PHE A 140 -11.59 19.58 -0.96
C PHE A 140 -11.10 20.87 -1.59
N HIS A 141 -10.28 20.79 -2.65
CA HIS A 141 -9.87 21.96 -3.40
C HIS A 141 -11.07 22.68 -4.04
N GLU A 142 -11.92 21.95 -4.77
CA GLU A 142 -13.13 22.50 -5.38
C GLU A 142 -14.09 23.07 -4.32
N ALA A 143 -14.26 22.38 -3.19
CA ALA A 143 -15.09 22.87 -2.10
C ALA A 143 -14.54 24.17 -1.49
N LYS A 144 -13.22 24.29 -1.36
CA LYS A 144 -12.54 25.51 -0.89
C LYS A 144 -12.75 26.66 -1.87
N VAL A 145 -12.52 26.44 -3.17
CA VAL A 145 -12.64 27.48 -4.19
C VAL A 145 -14.09 27.97 -4.32
N ASN A 146 -15.05 27.06 -4.23
CA ASN A 146 -16.48 27.36 -4.38
C ASN A 146 -17.17 27.74 -3.05
N ASN A 147 -16.43 27.86 -1.94
CA ASN A 147 -16.97 28.14 -0.60
C ASN A 147 -18.12 27.20 -0.20
N VAL A 148 -18.02 25.92 -0.57
CA VAL A 148 -19.01 24.91 -0.20
C VAL A 148 -18.88 24.62 1.29
N GLU A 149 -19.98 24.67 2.04
CA GLU A 149 -19.94 24.49 3.49
C GLU A 149 -19.63 23.05 3.92
N LYS A 150 -19.98 22.05 3.10
CA LYS A 150 -19.90 20.63 3.46
C LYS A 150 -19.40 19.75 2.31
N VAL A 151 -18.51 18.81 2.60
CA VAL A 151 -18.05 17.76 1.68
C VAL A 151 -18.48 16.39 2.21
N ILE A 152 -19.21 15.63 1.38
CA ILE A 152 -19.74 14.31 1.76
C ILE A 152 -18.75 13.19 1.42
N VAL A 153 -18.15 12.52 2.40
CA VAL A 153 -17.28 11.35 2.17
C VAL A 153 -18.09 10.07 2.40
N TRP A 154 -17.98 9.11 1.48
CA TRP A 154 -18.73 7.85 1.56
C TRP A 154 -18.08 6.86 2.53
N GLY A 155 -18.92 6.09 3.23
CA GLY A 155 -18.51 5.10 4.21
C GLY A 155 -18.42 5.65 5.63
N SER A 156 -17.97 4.82 6.55
CA SER A 156 -17.79 5.18 7.97
C SER A 156 -16.48 5.94 8.23
N GLY A 157 -15.54 5.88 7.28
CA GLY A 157 -14.18 6.40 7.45
C GLY A 157 -13.26 5.49 8.27
N MET A 158 -13.78 4.38 8.80
CA MET A 158 -13.01 3.43 9.62
C MET A 158 -12.00 2.54 8.89
N PRO A 159 -12.15 2.23 7.58
CA PRO A 159 -11.17 1.38 6.91
C PRO A 159 -9.75 1.92 6.99
N LEU A 160 -8.81 1.03 7.31
CA LEU A 160 -7.38 1.30 7.39
C LEU A 160 -6.70 1.07 6.05
N ARG A 161 -5.91 2.03 5.61
CA ARG A 161 -5.14 2.00 4.36
C ARG A 161 -3.71 2.43 4.63
N GLU A 162 -2.82 1.92 3.79
CA GLU A 162 -1.42 2.32 3.72
C GLU A 162 -1.20 3.12 2.44
N PHE A 163 -0.37 4.16 2.54
CA PHE A 163 0.03 5.01 1.42
C PHE A 163 1.54 5.21 1.42
N LEU A 164 2.13 5.31 0.22
CA LEU A 164 3.54 5.61 -0.01
C LEU A 164 3.67 6.69 -1.07
N HIS A 165 4.54 7.69 -0.84
CA HIS A 165 4.81 8.72 -1.82
C HIS A 165 5.55 8.13 -3.03
N VAL A 166 5.24 8.59 -4.25
CA VAL A 166 5.82 8.06 -5.49
C VAL A 166 7.35 8.20 -5.54
N ASP A 167 7.90 9.26 -4.93
CA ASP A 167 9.36 9.44 -4.87
C ASP A 167 10.04 8.46 -3.91
N ASP A 168 9.37 8.07 -2.81
CA ASP A 168 9.87 6.98 -1.95
C ASP A 168 9.84 5.65 -2.71
N LEU A 169 8.81 5.40 -3.54
CA LEU A 169 8.83 4.22 -4.41
C LEU A 169 10.00 4.28 -5.40
N ALA A 170 10.27 5.42 -6.01
CA ALA A 170 11.38 5.57 -6.94
C ALA A 170 12.73 5.29 -6.24
N ASP A 171 12.94 5.85 -5.04
CA ASP A 171 14.11 5.60 -4.20
C ASP A 171 14.24 4.11 -3.83
N ALA A 172 13.14 3.47 -3.42
CA ALA A 172 13.10 2.04 -3.12
C ALA A 172 13.47 1.16 -4.33
N VAL A 173 12.99 1.53 -5.51
CA VAL A 173 13.29 0.80 -6.76
C VAL A 173 14.77 0.88 -7.10
N VAL A 174 15.38 2.06 -6.99
CA VAL A 174 16.82 2.24 -7.20
C VAL A 174 17.60 1.43 -6.15
N PHE A 175 17.21 1.53 -4.89
CA PHE A 175 17.81 0.76 -3.80
C PHE A 175 17.77 -0.75 -4.06
N LEU A 176 16.62 -1.28 -4.47
CA LEU A 176 16.45 -2.71 -4.75
C LEU A 176 17.31 -3.18 -5.94
N LEU A 177 17.43 -2.37 -6.99
CA LEU A 177 18.30 -2.69 -8.12
C LEU A 177 19.78 -2.85 -7.72
N GLU A 178 20.21 -2.11 -6.70
CA GLU A 178 21.59 -2.12 -6.22
C GLU A 178 21.85 -3.21 -5.17
N ASN A 179 20.85 -3.50 -4.32
CA ASN A 179 21.05 -4.24 -3.07
C ASN A 179 20.28 -5.57 -2.99
N TYR A 180 19.41 -5.88 -3.95
CA TYR A 180 18.59 -7.10 -3.92
C TYR A 180 18.72 -7.93 -5.20
N SER A 181 18.88 -9.25 -5.04
CA SER A 181 18.88 -10.22 -6.13
C SER A 181 18.34 -11.56 -5.62
N ASP A 182 17.03 -11.76 -5.75
CA ASP A 182 16.37 -13.03 -5.46
C ASP A 182 15.12 -13.21 -6.35
N MET A 183 14.54 -14.41 -6.35
CA MET A 183 13.34 -14.80 -7.09
C MET A 183 12.05 -14.25 -6.49
N GLU A 184 12.01 -14.07 -5.18
CA GLU A 184 10.82 -13.56 -4.50
C GLU A 184 10.65 -12.07 -4.79
N HIS A 185 9.41 -11.61 -4.93
CA HIS A 185 9.15 -10.19 -5.00
C HIS A 185 9.43 -9.52 -3.64
N VAL A 186 9.52 -8.20 -3.63
CA VAL A 186 9.68 -7.41 -2.42
C VAL A 186 8.51 -6.45 -2.28
N ASN A 187 7.85 -6.47 -1.13
CA ASN A 187 6.82 -5.47 -0.80
C ASN A 187 7.47 -4.10 -0.55
N VAL A 188 6.87 -3.05 -1.13
CA VAL A 188 7.33 -1.66 -0.99
C VAL A 188 6.20 -0.83 -0.41
N GLY A 189 6.13 -0.83 0.91
CA GLY A 189 5.14 -0.09 1.68
C GLY A 189 5.77 0.93 2.61
N SER A 190 4.94 1.77 3.22
CA SER A 190 5.39 2.70 4.26
C SER A 190 5.43 2.06 5.65
N GLY A 191 4.79 0.90 5.81
CA GLY A 191 4.63 0.23 7.11
C GLY A 191 3.71 0.98 8.08
N LYS A 192 3.09 2.07 7.64
CA LYS A 192 2.22 2.94 8.44
C LYS A 192 0.82 2.95 7.85
N GLU A 193 -0.17 2.72 8.70
CA GLU A 193 -1.58 2.78 8.31
C GLU A 193 -2.26 4.04 8.81
N VAL A 194 -3.28 4.46 8.08
CA VAL A 194 -4.14 5.60 8.39
C VAL A 194 -5.58 5.22 8.09
N THR A 195 -6.52 5.67 8.92
CA THR A 195 -7.94 5.52 8.61
C THR A 195 -8.33 6.46 7.48
N ILE A 196 -9.36 6.12 6.70
CA ILE A 196 -9.91 7.05 5.70
C ILE A 196 -10.35 8.37 6.34
N LYS A 197 -10.81 8.32 7.60
CA LYS A 197 -11.14 9.51 8.37
C LYS A 197 -9.94 10.42 8.64
N GLU A 198 -8.86 9.87 9.19
CA GLU A 198 -7.62 10.63 9.42
C GLU A 198 -7.02 11.15 8.11
N LEU A 199 -7.06 10.36 7.04
CA LEU A 199 -6.65 10.81 5.70
C LEU A 199 -7.47 12.01 5.24
N ALA A 200 -8.80 11.95 5.34
CA ALA A 200 -9.68 13.03 4.91
C ALA A 200 -9.45 14.33 5.71
N GLU A 201 -9.24 14.22 7.02
CA GLU A 201 -8.92 15.38 7.86
C GLU A 201 -7.54 15.97 7.51
N LEU A 202 -6.53 15.13 7.26
CA LEU A 202 -5.20 15.59 6.89
C LEU A 202 -5.20 16.29 5.52
N VAL A 203 -5.93 15.74 4.54
CA VAL A 203 -6.10 16.39 3.22
C VAL A 203 -6.85 17.71 3.37
N LYS A 204 -7.91 17.76 4.19
CA LYS A 204 -8.63 19.01 4.50
C LYS A 204 -7.71 20.06 5.10
N GLU A 205 -6.85 19.67 6.04
CA GLU A 205 -5.84 20.55 6.65
C GLU A 205 -4.87 21.10 5.58
N VAL A 206 -4.27 20.21 4.77
CA VAL A 206 -3.29 20.56 3.73
C VAL A 206 -3.90 21.48 2.67
N VAL A 207 -5.12 21.19 2.22
CA VAL A 207 -5.84 22.04 1.25
C VAL A 207 -6.21 23.39 1.87
N GLY A 208 -6.41 23.44 3.18
CA GLY A 208 -6.90 24.60 3.91
C GLY A 208 -8.41 24.81 3.76
N TYR A 209 -9.17 23.72 3.58
CA TYR A 209 -10.62 23.77 3.51
C TYR A 209 -11.23 23.96 4.91
N LYS A 210 -12.12 24.94 5.08
CA LYS A 210 -12.69 25.33 6.38
C LYS A 210 -14.09 24.77 6.66
N GLY A 211 -14.71 24.10 5.70
CA GLY A 211 -16.03 23.50 5.86
C GLY A 211 -16.03 22.18 6.64
N GLU A 212 -17.20 21.56 6.71
CA GLU A 212 -17.47 20.33 7.46
C GLU A 212 -17.27 19.09 6.56
N ILE A 213 -16.70 18.02 7.13
CA ILE A 213 -16.71 16.69 6.50
C ILE A 213 -17.94 15.94 7.00
N VAL A 214 -18.83 15.57 6.10
CA VAL A 214 -20.03 14.78 6.41
C VAL A 214 -19.80 13.35 5.93
N TRP A 215 -20.03 12.37 6.79
CA TRP A 215 -19.87 10.95 6.46
C TRP A 215 -21.21 10.33 6.06
N ASP A 216 -21.27 9.73 4.88
CA ASP A 216 -22.43 8.98 4.40
C ASP A 216 -22.22 7.48 4.64
N SER A 217 -22.64 7.02 5.83
CA SER A 217 -22.57 5.62 6.24
C SER A 217 -23.63 4.72 5.57
N SER A 218 -24.51 5.27 4.73
CA SER A 218 -25.41 4.45 3.91
C SER A 218 -24.65 3.74 2.78
N LYS A 219 -23.46 4.24 2.43
CA LYS A 219 -22.56 3.62 1.47
C LYS A 219 -21.65 2.58 2.16
N PRO A 220 -21.41 1.43 1.51
CA PRO A 220 -20.63 0.37 2.12
C PRO A 220 -19.17 0.78 2.28
N ASP A 221 -18.57 0.35 3.39
CA ASP A 221 -17.13 0.39 3.56
C ASP A 221 -16.45 -0.65 2.66
N GLY A 222 -15.24 -0.34 2.23
CA GLY A 222 -14.35 -1.32 1.61
C GLY A 222 -13.81 -2.33 2.63
N THR A 223 -12.76 -3.05 2.26
CA THR A 223 -12.10 -3.99 3.18
C THR A 223 -11.62 -3.28 4.45
N PRO A 224 -11.77 -3.88 5.65
CA PRO A 224 -11.50 -3.18 6.92
C PRO A 224 -10.06 -2.71 7.08
N ARG A 225 -9.09 -3.51 6.63
CA ARG A 225 -7.66 -3.20 6.72
C ARG A 225 -6.95 -3.73 5.49
N LYS A 226 -6.01 -2.96 4.96
CA LYS A 226 -5.12 -3.38 3.89
C LYS A 226 -3.75 -2.77 4.13
N LEU A 227 -2.85 -3.59 4.68
CA LEU A 227 -1.48 -3.24 5.04
C LEU A 227 -0.55 -4.36 4.57
N MET A 228 0.45 -4.04 3.77
CA MET A 228 1.47 -5.03 3.39
C MET A 228 2.54 -5.16 4.45
N ASP A 229 3.13 -6.35 4.53
CA ASP A 229 4.33 -6.55 5.34
C ASP A 229 5.56 -6.14 4.51
N SER A 230 6.22 -5.05 4.90
CA SER A 230 7.45 -4.57 4.25
C SER A 230 8.71 -4.86 5.07
N SER A 231 8.63 -5.82 6.01
CA SER A 231 9.74 -6.17 6.90
C SER A 231 10.98 -6.66 6.15
N LYS A 232 10.80 -7.29 4.98
CA LYS A 232 11.93 -7.68 4.12
C LYS A 232 12.72 -6.47 3.63
N LEU A 233 12.04 -5.48 3.07
CA LEU A 233 12.68 -4.26 2.56
C LEU A 233 13.36 -3.49 3.69
N ALA A 234 12.70 -3.39 4.85
CA ALA A 234 13.29 -2.83 6.06
C ALA A 234 14.54 -3.61 6.52
N GLY A 235 14.50 -4.93 6.47
CA GLY A 235 15.64 -5.80 6.79
C GLY A 235 16.82 -5.67 5.84
N LEU A 236 16.61 -5.17 4.61
CA LEU A 236 17.69 -4.79 3.69
C LEU A 236 18.30 -3.42 4.02
N GLY A 237 17.68 -2.63 4.91
CA GLY A 237 18.16 -1.32 5.34
C GLY A 237 17.49 -0.14 4.63
N TRP A 238 16.34 -0.34 3.98
CA TRP A 238 15.58 0.74 3.36
C TRP A 238 14.33 1.10 4.17
N GLU A 239 14.06 2.39 4.33
CA GLU A 239 12.85 2.91 4.96
C GLU A 239 12.34 4.15 4.19
N PRO A 240 11.00 4.38 4.17
CA PRO A 240 10.43 5.56 3.53
C PRO A 240 10.84 6.84 4.27
N LYS A 241 11.17 7.89 3.52
CA LYS A 241 11.64 9.17 4.07
C LYS A 241 10.53 10.20 4.14
N ILE A 242 9.51 10.10 3.30
CA ILE A 242 8.47 11.13 3.15
C ILE A 242 7.29 10.79 4.05
N SER A 243 7.01 11.68 5.02
CA SER A 243 5.81 11.53 5.85
C SER A 243 4.54 11.75 5.03
N LEU A 244 3.41 11.16 5.45
CA LEU A 244 2.14 11.35 4.75
C LEU A 244 1.74 12.83 4.64
N LYS A 245 2.00 13.63 5.68
CA LYS A 245 1.69 15.06 5.67
C LYS A 245 2.57 15.85 4.70
N ASP A 246 3.87 15.57 4.69
CA ASP A 246 4.81 16.25 3.80
C ASP A 246 4.53 15.89 2.35
N GLY A 247 4.32 14.60 2.07
CA GLY A 247 3.96 14.13 0.73
C GLY A 247 2.63 14.72 0.25
N LEU A 248 1.61 14.81 1.11
CA LEU A 248 0.34 15.45 0.74
C LEU A 248 0.51 16.94 0.43
N THR A 249 1.35 17.63 1.20
CA THR A 249 1.66 19.05 0.99
C THR A 249 2.34 19.26 -0.36
N ASP A 250 3.33 18.44 -0.69
CA ASP A 250 4.03 18.48 -1.97
C ASP A 250 3.10 18.14 -3.14
N THR A 251 2.31 17.07 -2.99
CA THR A 251 1.31 16.64 -3.98
C THR A 251 0.29 17.76 -4.25
N TYR A 252 -0.19 18.44 -3.21
CA TYR A 252 -1.15 19.52 -3.36
C TYR A 252 -0.53 20.76 -4.02
N LYS A 253 0.71 21.10 -3.67
CA LYS A 253 1.47 22.15 -4.34
C LYS A 253 1.59 21.86 -5.84
N TRP A 254 2.03 20.65 -6.20
CA TRP A 254 2.11 20.22 -7.59
C TRP A 254 0.75 20.29 -8.29
N TYR A 255 -0.33 19.83 -7.63
CA TYR A 255 -1.68 19.91 -8.16
C TYR A 255 -2.10 21.36 -8.48
N LEU A 256 -1.81 22.33 -7.61
CA LEU A 256 -2.11 23.74 -7.84
C LEU A 256 -1.34 24.31 -9.04
N GLU A 257 -0.08 23.91 -9.22
CA GLU A 257 0.79 24.39 -10.29
C GLU A 257 0.42 23.78 -11.66
N ASN A 258 -0.14 22.57 -11.70
CA ASN A 258 -0.30 21.80 -12.95
C ASN A 258 -1.75 21.52 -13.34
N VAL A 259 -2.69 21.48 -12.39
CA VAL A 259 -4.09 21.10 -12.63
C VAL A 259 -5.06 22.19 -12.18
N GLY A 260 -4.85 22.74 -10.97
CA GLY A 260 -5.74 23.72 -10.34
C GLY A 260 -5.92 25.03 -11.12
N GLN A 261 -5.03 25.34 -12.08
CA GLN A 261 -5.16 26.52 -12.94
C GLN A 261 -6.13 26.34 -14.12
N PHE A 262 -6.45 25.10 -14.52
CA PHE A 262 -7.22 24.80 -15.73
C PHE A 262 -8.73 24.60 -15.50
N GLY A 263 -9.24 24.87 -14.29
CA GLY A 263 -10.66 24.79 -13.98
C GLY A 263 -11.53 25.97 -14.45
N ASN A 264 -10.95 26.94 -15.17
CA ASN A 264 -11.60 28.19 -15.58
C ASN A 264 -11.68 28.40 -17.11
N SER A 265 -11.56 27.35 -17.92
CA SER A 265 -11.70 27.43 -19.39
C SER A 265 -12.82 26.55 -19.91
#